data_AF-K6W5F6-F1
#
_entry.id   AF-K6W5F6-F1
#
_cell.length_a   1.000
_cell.length_b   1.000
_cell.length_c   1.000
_cell.angle_alpha   90.00
_cell.angle_beta   90.00
_cell.angle_gamma   90.00
#
_symmetry.space_group_name_H-M   'P 1'
#
loop_
_entity.id
_entity.type
_entity.pdbx_description
1 polymer ?
#
loop_
_entity_poly.entity_id
_entity_poly.type
_entity_poly.pdbx_seq_one_letter_code
_entity_poly.pdbx_strand_id
1 'polypeptide(L)'
;MNAPAAQVTVAPLSDDLFEVFGQLWVERRHDAGLSREAAQRAVGEGRLARAAQREGVVVFVALSQGEAVGYAWVYDHPTSILLDTPSLAIEELYVLPSHRRRGVARSLLLAVGAKAQKTGAEHIMTSVPTHAKDANRTFARLGFAPAVTRRIAPTSLVMRRLRGGEVSPMENLMLNRRRSLRARVRRSDQAYTA
;
A
#
# COMPACT_ATOMS: atom_id res chain seq x y z
N MET A 1 25.85 -3.32 -22.88
CA MET A 1 24.75 -4.18 -23.36
C MET A 1 23.60 -4.10 -22.37
N ASN A 2 22.51 -3.41 -22.72
CA ASN A 2 21.29 -3.42 -21.91
C ASN A 2 20.64 -4.78 -22.07
N ALA A 3 20.51 -5.55 -20.97
CA ALA A 3 19.65 -6.72 -20.96
C ALA A 3 18.23 -6.29 -21.36
N PRO A 4 17.51 -7.09 -22.18
CA PRO A 4 16.13 -6.77 -22.53
C PRO A 4 15.33 -6.59 -21.24
N ALA A 5 14.56 -5.51 -21.14
CA ALA A 5 13.68 -5.28 -20.01
C ALA A 5 12.75 -6.49 -19.90
N ALA A 6 12.81 -7.21 -18.77
CA ALA A 6 11.94 -8.35 -18.54
C ALA A 6 10.48 -7.90 -18.75
N GLN A 7 9.79 -8.56 -19.68
CA GLN A 7 8.42 -8.23 -20.03
C GLN A 7 7.54 -8.51 -18.82
N VAL A 8 6.92 -7.47 -18.28
CA VAL A 8 6.02 -7.59 -17.13
C VAL A 8 4.59 -7.63 -17.62
N THR A 9 3.87 -8.67 -17.23
CA THR A 9 2.43 -8.82 -17.48
C THR A 9 1.67 -8.44 -16.21
N VAL A 10 0.51 -7.80 -16.35
CA VAL A 10 -0.35 -7.47 -15.21
C VAL A 10 -1.70 -8.15 -15.40
N ALA A 11 -2.16 -8.83 -14.36
CA ALA A 11 -3.45 -9.53 -14.34
C ALA A 11 -4.21 -9.21 -13.03
N PRO A 12 -5.56 -9.22 -13.04
CA PRO A 12 -6.32 -9.25 -11.80
C PRO A 12 -6.02 -10.53 -11.02
N LEU A 13 -6.07 -10.46 -9.70
CA LEU A 13 -5.84 -11.59 -8.80
C LEU A 13 -6.93 -12.64 -9.02
N SER A 14 -6.49 -13.83 -9.39
CA SER A 14 -7.26 -15.06 -9.52
C SER A 14 -6.78 -16.10 -8.50
N ASP A 15 -7.49 -17.21 -8.37
CA ASP A 15 -7.15 -18.25 -7.40
C ASP A 15 -5.75 -18.85 -7.64
N ASP A 16 -5.34 -19.01 -8.90
CA ASP A 16 -4.00 -19.48 -9.28
C ASP A 16 -2.88 -18.50 -8.94
N LEU A 17 -3.18 -17.20 -8.84
CA LEU A 17 -2.22 -16.16 -8.46
C LEU A 17 -2.19 -15.91 -6.96
N PHE A 18 -3.11 -16.48 -6.19
CA PHE A 18 -3.27 -16.15 -4.78
C PHE A 18 -2.06 -16.53 -3.93
N GLU A 19 -1.44 -17.68 -4.21
CA GLU A 19 -0.28 -18.16 -3.46
C GLU A 19 0.92 -17.21 -3.64
N VAL A 20 1.31 -16.93 -4.88
CA VAL A 20 2.44 -16.04 -5.20
C VAL A 20 2.19 -14.61 -4.76
N PHE A 21 0.94 -14.14 -4.83
CA PHE A 21 0.52 -12.86 -4.27
C PHE A 21 0.66 -12.84 -2.74
N GLY A 22 0.21 -13.90 -2.05
CA GLY A 22 0.30 -14.03 -0.61
C GLY A 22 1.74 -13.96 -0.11
N GLN A 23 2.66 -14.64 -0.79
CA GLN A 23 4.10 -14.56 -0.52
C GLN A 23 4.62 -13.12 -0.67
N LEU A 24 4.30 -12.46 -1.78
CA LEU A 24 4.69 -11.08 -2.04
C LEU A 24 4.12 -10.09 -1.00
N TRP A 25 2.89 -10.32 -0.54
CA TRP A 25 2.28 -9.52 0.51
C TRP A 25 2.97 -9.72 1.86
N VAL A 26 3.37 -10.96 2.20
CA VAL A 26 4.16 -11.27 3.40
C VAL A 26 5.49 -10.52 3.39
N GLU A 27 6.22 -10.53 2.27
CA GLU A 27 7.46 -9.75 2.10
C GLU A 27 7.23 -8.26 2.40
N ARG A 28 6.20 -7.68 1.78
CA ARG A 28 5.88 -6.26 1.98
C ARG A 28 5.52 -5.94 3.43
N ARG A 29 4.86 -6.84 4.15
CA ARG A 29 4.51 -6.63 5.56
C ARG A 29 5.73 -6.73 6.46
N HIS A 30 6.65 -7.63 6.13
CA HIS A 30 7.95 -7.71 6.78
C HIS A 30 8.73 -6.40 6.66
N ASP A 31 8.84 -5.84 5.46
CA ASP A 31 9.45 -4.52 5.22
C ASP A 31 8.71 -3.38 5.95
N ALA A 32 7.41 -3.53 6.18
CA ALA A 32 6.63 -2.56 6.98
C ALA A 32 6.85 -2.69 8.50
N GLY A 33 7.63 -3.67 8.96
CA GLY A 33 7.93 -3.94 10.36
C GLY A 33 6.94 -4.89 11.06
N LEU A 34 6.12 -5.63 10.32
CA LEU A 34 5.35 -6.76 10.86
C LEU A 34 6.23 -8.02 10.83
N SER A 35 6.19 -8.89 11.83
CA SER A 35 6.95 -10.15 11.74
C SER A 35 6.43 -11.01 10.59
N ARG A 36 7.33 -11.72 9.90
CA ARG A 36 6.99 -12.64 8.81
C ARG A 36 5.96 -13.68 9.27
N GLU A 37 6.16 -14.25 10.46
CA GLU A 37 5.24 -15.21 11.07
C GLU A 37 3.83 -14.63 11.25
N ALA A 38 3.71 -13.40 11.75
CA ALA A 38 2.40 -12.76 11.92
C ALA A 38 1.72 -12.47 10.57
N ALA A 39 2.50 -12.13 9.55
CA ALA A 39 1.97 -11.93 8.20
C ALA A 39 1.53 -13.26 7.57
N GLN A 40 2.33 -14.32 7.69
CA GLN A 40 1.98 -15.68 7.24
C GLN A 40 0.73 -16.20 7.94
N ARG A 41 0.61 -15.97 9.26
CA ARG A 41 -0.60 -16.32 10.01
C ARG A 41 -1.84 -15.62 9.45
N ALA A 42 -1.74 -14.34 9.09
CA ALA A 42 -2.86 -13.63 8.46
C ALA A 42 -3.28 -14.23 7.11
N VAL A 43 -2.33 -14.76 6.34
CA VAL A 43 -2.61 -15.50 5.09
C VAL A 43 -3.29 -16.83 5.42
N GLY A 44 -2.71 -17.64 6.31
CA GLY A 44 -3.24 -18.96 6.67
C GLY A 44 -4.60 -18.94 7.36
N GLU A 45 -4.92 -17.88 8.11
CA GLU A 45 -6.25 -17.66 8.71
C GLU A 45 -7.30 -17.18 7.68
N GLY A 46 -6.91 -16.99 6.42
CA GLY A 46 -7.77 -16.50 5.35
C GLY A 46 -8.12 -15.02 5.44
N ARG A 47 -7.45 -14.23 6.31
CA ARG A 47 -7.73 -12.79 6.44
C ARG A 47 -7.41 -12.03 5.16
N LEU A 48 -6.30 -12.39 4.50
CA LEU A 48 -5.93 -11.80 3.22
C LEU A 48 -6.93 -12.14 2.11
N ALA A 49 -7.33 -13.41 2.02
CA ALA A 49 -8.30 -13.90 1.03
C ALA A 49 -9.66 -13.19 1.19
N ARG A 50 -10.20 -13.16 2.41
CA ARG A 50 -11.47 -12.48 2.71
C ARG A 50 -11.41 -10.99 2.39
N ALA A 51 -10.27 -10.34 2.59
CA ALA A 51 -10.12 -8.93 2.24
C ALA A 51 -10.11 -8.72 0.71
N ALA A 52 -9.45 -9.61 -0.04
CA ALA A 52 -9.38 -9.54 -1.50
C ALA A 52 -10.72 -9.85 -2.18
N GLN A 53 -11.60 -10.62 -1.54
CA GLN A 53 -12.94 -10.98 -2.03
C GLN A 53 -14.04 -9.98 -1.64
N ARG A 54 -13.73 -8.90 -0.93
CA ARG A 54 -14.73 -7.88 -0.59
C ARG A 54 -15.28 -7.23 -1.85
N GLU A 55 -16.56 -6.88 -1.81
CA GLU A 55 -17.18 -6.10 -2.88
C GLU A 55 -16.41 -4.80 -3.12
N GLY A 56 -16.27 -4.44 -4.40
CA GLY A 56 -15.50 -3.28 -4.83
C GLY A 56 -13.98 -3.42 -4.73
N VAL A 57 -13.43 -4.51 -4.19
CA VAL A 57 -11.98 -4.75 -4.14
C VAL A 57 -11.48 -5.45 -5.40
N VAL A 58 -10.37 -4.97 -5.93
CA VAL A 58 -9.59 -5.67 -6.97
C VAL A 58 -8.11 -5.58 -6.59
N VAL A 59 -7.41 -6.71 -6.69
CA VAL A 59 -5.95 -6.72 -6.60
C VAL A 59 -5.40 -7.00 -7.99
N PHE A 60 -4.48 -6.18 -8.48
CA PHE A 60 -3.71 -6.45 -9.68
C PHE A 60 -2.33 -6.98 -9.29
N VAL A 61 -1.89 -8.06 -9.93
CA VAL A 61 -0.58 -8.68 -9.71
C VAL A 61 0.26 -8.48 -10.97
N ALA A 62 1.49 -8.00 -10.78
CA ALA A 62 2.49 -7.90 -11.84
C ALA A 62 3.40 -9.14 -11.80
N LEU A 63 3.52 -9.79 -12.95
CA LEU A 63 4.29 -11.02 -13.14
C LEU A 63 5.50 -10.75 -14.05
N SER A 64 6.66 -11.27 -13.67
CA SER A 64 7.87 -11.29 -14.49
C SER A 64 8.41 -12.71 -14.50
N GLN A 65 8.51 -13.33 -15.68
CA GLN A 65 8.94 -14.73 -15.81
C GLN A 65 8.15 -15.72 -14.92
N GLY A 66 6.85 -15.46 -14.72
CA GLY A 66 5.98 -16.30 -13.88
C GLY A 66 6.01 -15.97 -12.39
N GLU A 67 6.91 -15.10 -11.93
CA GLU A 67 7.00 -14.69 -10.52
C GLU A 67 6.22 -13.39 -10.25
N ALA A 68 5.55 -13.32 -9.11
CA ALA A 68 4.90 -12.10 -8.64
C ALA A 68 5.94 -11.07 -8.15
N VAL A 69 6.06 -9.96 -8.88
CA VAL A 69 7.08 -8.92 -8.62
C VAL A 69 6.51 -7.59 -8.15
N GLY A 70 5.19 -7.44 -8.18
CA GLY A 70 4.49 -6.27 -7.67
C GLY A 70 2.99 -6.49 -7.61
N TYR A 71 2.30 -5.62 -6.88
CA TYR A 71 0.84 -5.61 -6.86
C TYR A 71 0.29 -4.20 -6.63
N ALA A 72 -0.95 -3.99 -7.05
CA ALA A 72 -1.77 -2.83 -6.70
C ALA A 72 -3.09 -3.33 -6.09
N TRP A 73 -3.32 -2.99 -4.83
CA TRP A 73 -4.57 -3.26 -4.13
C TRP A 73 -5.47 -2.04 -4.26
N VAL A 74 -6.60 -2.18 -4.94
CA VAL A 74 -7.56 -1.10 -5.16
C VAL A 74 -8.94 -1.45 -4.64
N TYR A 75 -9.71 -0.44 -4.28
CA TYR A 75 -11.09 -0.60 -3.83
C TYR A 75 -11.93 0.62 -4.19
N ASP A 76 -13.22 0.40 -4.44
CA ASP A 76 -14.18 1.47 -4.67
C ASP A 76 -14.31 2.31 -3.39
N HIS A 77 -14.12 3.62 -3.51
CA HIS A 77 -14.16 4.53 -2.38
C HIS A 77 -14.57 5.93 -2.84
N PRO A 78 -15.75 6.44 -2.46
CA PRO A 78 -16.16 7.78 -2.86
C PRO A 78 -15.20 8.83 -2.27
N THR A 79 -14.92 9.91 -3.03
CA THR A 79 -14.09 11.04 -2.55
C THR A 79 -14.70 11.73 -1.33
N SER A 80 -16.03 11.72 -1.24
CA SER A 80 -16.82 12.24 -0.14
C SER A 80 -18.09 11.42 -0.01
N ILE A 81 -18.42 11.03 1.22
CA ILE A 81 -19.66 10.31 1.55
C ILE A 81 -20.90 11.15 1.17
N LEU A 82 -20.77 12.48 1.06
CA LEU A 82 -21.89 13.37 0.76
C LEU A 82 -22.09 13.64 -0.73
N LEU A 83 -21.07 13.37 -1.56
CA LEU A 83 -21.06 13.79 -2.96
C LEU A 83 -21.09 12.61 -3.94
N ASP A 84 -21.01 11.37 -3.43
CA ASP A 84 -21.09 10.10 -4.16
C ASP A 84 -20.31 10.05 -5.49
N THR A 85 -19.24 10.85 -5.61
CA THR A 85 -18.44 10.91 -6.82
C THR A 85 -17.71 9.57 -7.00
N PRO A 86 -18.03 8.78 -8.04
CA PRO A 86 -17.46 7.45 -8.22
C PRO A 86 -15.94 7.55 -8.30
N SER A 87 -15.25 6.84 -7.41
CA SER A 87 -13.80 6.98 -7.27
C SER A 87 -13.17 5.67 -6.85
N LEU A 88 -11.92 5.47 -7.27
CA LEU A 88 -11.14 4.26 -7.00
C LEU A 88 -9.94 4.60 -6.13
N ALA A 89 -9.82 3.97 -4.96
CA ALA A 89 -8.70 4.16 -4.07
C ALA A 89 -7.65 3.07 -4.25
N ILE A 90 -6.39 3.47 -4.34
CA ILE A 90 -5.23 2.58 -4.24
C ILE A 90 -4.82 2.51 -2.77
N GLU A 91 -5.18 1.41 -2.10
CA GLU A 91 -4.80 1.12 -0.71
C GLU A 91 -3.29 0.86 -0.61
N GLU A 92 -2.76 0.08 -1.55
CA GLU A 92 -1.35 -0.30 -1.54
C GLU A 92 -0.83 -0.50 -2.96
N LEU A 93 0.32 0.12 -3.26
CA LEU A 93 1.09 -0.13 -4.47
C LEU A 93 2.48 -0.60 -4.04
N TYR A 94 2.87 -1.80 -4.45
CA TYR A 94 4.15 -2.38 -4.09
C TYR A 94 4.84 -3.01 -5.30
N VAL A 95 6.17 -2.87 -5.32
CA VAL A 95 7.07 -3.49 -6.28
C VAL A 95 8.31 -3.94 -5.51
N LEU A 96 8.71 -5.20 -5.73
CA LEU A 96 9.94 -5.76 -5.18
C LEU A 96 11.12 -4.83 -5.46
N PRO A 97 12.01 -4.56 -4.49
CA PRO A 97 13.17 -3.69 -4.69
C PRO A 97 13.98 -4.01 -5.96
N SER A 98 14.23 -5.29 -6.22
CA SER A 98 14.96 -5.80 -7.39
C SER A 98 14.30 -5.50 -8.75
N HIS A 99 13.00 -5.20 -8.75
CA HIS A 99 12.18 -4.94 -9.95
C HIS A 99 11.77 -3.47 -10.09
N ARG A 100 12.25 -2.58 -9.20
CA ARG A 100 11.99 -1.13 -9.29
C ARG A 100 12.71 -0.52 -10.48
N ARG A 101 12.18 0.63 -10.93
CA ARG A 101 12.69 1.40 -12.10
C ARG A 101 12.68 0.62 -13.43
N ARG A 102 11.96 -0.51 -13.49
CA ARG A 102 11.74 -1.32 -14.70
C ARG A 102 10.33 -1.18 -15.29
N GLY A 103 9.59 -0.14 -14.91
CA GLY A 103 8.23 0.10 -15.42
C GLY A 103 7.10 -0.68 -14.72
N VAL A 104 7.37 -1.59 -13.79
CA VAL A 104 6.35 -2.40 -13.09
C VAL A 104 5.23 -1.56 -12.47
N ALA A 105 5.58 -0.52 -11.70
CA ALA A 105 4.60 0.37 -11.08
C ALA A 105 3.74 1.10 -12.13
N ARG A 106 4.32 1.46 -13.29
CA ARG A 106 3.59 2.08 -14.40
C ARG A 106 2.60 1.09 -15.00
N SER A 107 2.99 -0.17 -15.22
CA SER A 107 2.08 -1.21 -15.73
C SER A 107 0.92 -1.48 -14.78
N LEU A 108 1.19 -1.53 -13.47
CA LEU A 108 0.15 -1.66 -12.44
C LEU A 108 -0.82 -0.48 -12.46
N LEU A 109 -0.31 0.76 -12.52
CA LEU A 109 -1.15 1.96 -12.57
C LEU A 109 -1.96 2.08 -13.86
N LEU A 110 -1.45 1.57 -14.99
CA LEU A 110 -2.24 1.47 -16.23
C LEU A 110 -3.42 0.50 -16.07
N ALA A 111 -3.22 -0.65 -15.41
CA ALA A 111 -4.32 -1.57 -15.11
C ALA A 111 -5.37 -0.94 -14.17
N VAL A 112 -4.92 -0.20 -13.16
CA VAL A 112 -5.80 0.59 -12.28
C VAL A 112 -6.59 1.64 -13.07
N GLY A 113 -5.93 2.38 -13.98
CA GLY A 113 -6.60 3.35 -14.85
C GLY A 113 -7.64 2.73 -15.77
N ALA A 114 -7.33 1.57 -16.37
CA ALA A 114 -8.28 0.83 -17.19
C ALA A 114 -9.50 0.35 -16.39
N LYS A 115 -9.30 -0.10 -15.13
CA LYS A 115 -10.41 -0.42 -14.21
C LYS A 115 -11.25 0.81 -13.90
N ALA A 116 -10.63 1.94 -13.57
CA ALA A 116 -11.33 3.19 -13.28
C ALA A 116 -12.21 3.63 -14.46
N GLN A 117 -11.66 3.59 -15.68
CA GLN A 117 -12.41 3.87 -16.91
C GLN A 117 -13.59 2.91 -17.10
N LYS A 118 -13.36 1.60 -16.91
CA LYS A 118 -14.40 0.57 -17.06
C LYS A 118 -15.55 0.74 -16.07
N THR A 119 -15.28 1.22 -14.86
CA THR A 119 -16.30 1.42 -13.81
C THR A 119 -16.86 2.83 -13.76
N GLY A 120 -16.44 3.73 -14.66
CA GLY A 120 -16.88 5.12 -14.65
C GLY A 120 -16.35 5.92 -13.44
N ALA A 121 -15.27 5.48 -12.82
CA ALA A 121 -14.65 6.24 -11.73
C ALA A 121 -14.01 7.53 -12.29
N GLU A 122 -14.48 8.66 -11.78
CA GLU A 122 -14.00 9.99 -12.19
C GLU A 122 -12.63 10.31 -11.58
N HIS A 123 -12.34 9.74 -10.41
CA HIS A 123 -11.11 10.02 -9.67
C HIS A 123 -10.39 8.74 -9.25
N ILE A 124 -9.06 8.80 -9.27
CA ILE A 124 -8.19 7.80 -8.65
C ILE A 124 -7.49 8.47 -7.48
N MET A 125 -7.51 7.85 -6.31
CA MET A 125 -6.88 8.38 -5.10
C MET A 125 -5.89 7.40 -4.49
N THR A 126 -4.95 7.91 -3.71
CA THR A 126 -4.05 7.08 -2.91
C THR A 126 -3.59 7.84 -1.67
N SER A 127 -3.25 7.10 -0.61
CA SER A 127 -2.65 7.65 0.60
C SER A 127 -1.15 7.39 0.61
N VAL A 128 -0.35 8.43 0.40
CA VAL A 128 1.12 8.32 0.44
C VAL A 128 1.64 8.89 1.76
N PRO A 129 2.53 8.18 2.49
CA PRO A 129 3.16 8.74 3.68
C PRO A 129 3.93 10.02 3.37
N THR A 130 3.76 11.07 4.18
CA THR A 130 4.37 12.40 3.96
C THR A 130 5.89 12.39 3.91
N HIS A 131 6.55 11.39 4.51
CA HIS A 131 8.00 11.25 4.51
C HIS A 131 8.54 10.47 3.29
N ALA A 132 7.68 9.83 2.50
CA ALA A 132 8.08 9.03 1.34
C ALA A 132 8.25 9.94 0.10
N LYS A 133 9.32 10.76 0.09
CA LYS A 133 9.56 11.80 -0.93
C LYS A 133 9.51 11.27 -2.36
N ASP A 134 10.08 10.10 -2.62
CA ASP A 134 10.12 9.50 -3.96
C ASP A 134 8.74 9.04 -4.44
N ALA A 135 7.94 8.44 -3.56
CA ALA A 135 6.57 8.08 -3.86
C ALA A 135 5.72 9.33 -4.13
N ASN A 136 5.80 10.35 -3.27
CA ASN A 136 5.08 11.62 -3.45
C ASN A 136 5.45 12.29 -4.79
N ARG A 137 6.75 12.34 -5.14
CA ARG A 137 7.20 12.89 -6.42
C ARG A 137 6.69 12.09 -7.61
N THR A 138 6.61 10.76 -7.48
CA THR A 138 6.08 9.89 -8.54
C THR A 138 4.60 10.15 -8.79
N PHE A 139 3.78 10.20 -7.73
CA PHE A 139 2.35 10.49 -7.87
C PHE A 139 2.08 11.92 -8.35
N ALA A 140 2.83 12.92 -7.86
CA ALA A 140 2.71 14.30 -8.34
C ALA A 140 2.97 14.42 -9.85
N ARG A 141 3.96 13.69 -10.39
CA ARG A 141 4.25 13.65 -11.84
C ARG A 141 3.13 13.00 -12.68
N LEU A 142 2.25 12.23 -12.05
CA LEU A 142 1.10 11.61 -12.68
C LEU A 142 -0.18 12.46 -12.52
N GLY A 143 -0.08 13.67 -11.93
CA GLY A 143 -1.21 14.58 -11.75
C GLY A 143 -1.96 14.43 -10.42
N PHE A 144 -1.50 13.55 -9.50
CA PHE A 144 -2.10 13.47 -8.18
C PHE A 144 -1.75 14.71 -7.36
N ALA A 145 -2.76 15.46 -6.94
CA ALA A 145 -2.63 16.61 -6.05
C ALA A 145 -2.93 16.23 -4.59
N PRO A 146 -2.25 16.84 -3.59
CA PRO A 146 -2.65 16.69 -2.20
C PRO A 146 -4.05 17.25 -1.96
N ALA A 147 -4.97 16.42 -1.46
CA ALA A 147 -6.33 16.85 -1.11
C ALA A 147 -6.56 16.97 0.41
N VAL A 148 -6.08 16.00 1.20
CA VAL A 148 -6.29 15.93 2.65
C VAL A 148 -5.10 15.33 3.39
N THR A 149 -5.01 15.56 4.71
CA THR A 149 -4.05 14.86 5.60
C THR A 149 -4.77 13.85 6.48
N ARG A 150 -4.45 12.56 6.33
CA ARG A 150 -4.98 11.49 7.20
C ARG A 150 -4.29 11.49 8.57
N ARG A 151 -5.06 11.63 9.65
CA ARG A 151 -4.58 11.56 11.05
C ARG A 151 -5.03 10.23 11.68
N ILE A 152 -4.12 9.52 12.35
CA ILE A 152 -4.40 8.22 12.96
C ILE A 152 -3.81 8.17 14.37
N ALA A 153 -4.61 7.73 15.34
CA ALA A 153 -4.21 7.45 16.71
C ALA A 153 -5.03 6.27 17.28
N PRO A 154 -4.51 5.52 18.27
CA PRO A 154 -5.34 4.57 19.00
C PRO A 154 -6.52 5.27 19.67
N THR A 155 -7.72 4.68 19.57
CA THR A 155 -8.95 5.23 20.17
C THR A 155 -8.78 5.50 21.66
N SER A 156 -8.13 4.59 22.39
CA SER A 156 -7.86 4.75 23.83
C SER A 156 -7.03 6.00 24.14
N LEU A 157 -6.04 6.34 23.31
CA LEU A 157 -5.23 7.54 23.47
C LEU A 157 -6.07 8.81 23.25
N VAL A 158 -6.92 8.80 22.22
CA VAL A 158 -7.82 9.93 21.92
C VAL A 158 -8.78 10.16 23.08
N MET A 159 -9.48 9.11 23.52
CA MET A 159 -10.46 9.20 24.60
C MET A 159 -9.82 9.63 25.92
N ARG A 160 -8.62 9.12 26.24
CA ARG A 160 -7.90 9.51 27.45
C ARG A 160 -7.57 11.00 27.46
N ARG A 161 -7.10 11.55 26.33
CA ARG A 161 -6.80 12.99 26.22
C ARG A 161 -8.05 13.87 26.26
N LEU A 162 -9.14 13.45 25.62
CA LEU A 162 -10.41 14.19 25.64
C LEU A 162 -11.02 14.25 27.05
N ARG A 163 -10.81 13.23 27.87
CA ARG A 163 -11.27 13.18 29.27
C ARG A 163 -10.36 13.94 30.26
N GLY A 164 -9.37 14.70 29.76
CA GLY A 164 -8.43 15.43 30.60
C GLY A 164 -7.37 14.56 31.28
N GLY A 165 -7.23 13.29 30.89
CA GLY A 165 -6.19 12.43 31.43
C GLY A 165 -4.81 12.88 30.95
N GLU A 166 -3.95 13.29 31.88
CA GLU A 166 -2.55 13.57 31.58
C GLU A 166 -1.90 12.32 30.96
N VAL A 167 -1.17 12.51 29.86
CA VAL A 167 -0.33 11.43 29.33
C VAL A 167 0.94 11.42 30.15
N SER A 168 1.17 10.33 30.89
CA SER A 168 2.42 10.15 31.64
C SER A 168 3.61 10.45 30.71
N PRO A 169 4.58 11.28 31.14
CA PRO A 169 5.80 11.57 30.37
C PRO A 169 6.50 10.28 29.89
N MET A 170 6.42 9.20 30.67
CA MET A 170 6.95 7.89 30.33
C MET A 170 6.23 7.24 29.14
N GLU A 171 4.89 7.33 29.09
CA GLU A 171 4.12 6.81 27.95
C GLU A 171 4.36 7.62 26.68
N ASN A 172 4.47 8.96 26.79
CA ASN A 172 4.87 9.81 25.67
C ASN A 172 6.27 9.43 25.17
N LEU A 173 7.21 9.18 26.09
CA LEU A 173 8.55 8.72 25.74
C LEU A 173 8.54 7.34 25.07
N MET A 174 7.72 6.40 25.54
CA MET A 174 7.57 5.08 24.93
C MET A 174 6.91 5.15 23.55
N LEU A 175 5.86 5.97 23.39
CA LEU A 175 5.22 6.22 22.10
C LEU A 175 6.19 6.90 21.12
N ASN A 176 6.98 7.87 21.59
CA ASN A 176 8.02 8.53 20.81
C ASN A 176 9.15 7.57 20.47
N ARG A 177 9.63 6.73 21.40
CA ARG A 177 10.61 5.66 21.12
C ARG A 177 10.08 4.69 20.08
N ARG A 178 8.84 4.22 20.19
CA ARG A 178 8.21 3.34 19.18
C ARG A 178 8.12 4.01 17.80
N ARG A 179 7.77 5.31 17.76
CA ARG A 179 7.76 6.11 16.51
C ARG A 179 9.16 6.25 15.93
N SER A 180 10.16 6.56 16.76
CA SER A 180 11.57 6.71 16.36
C SER A 180 12.19 5.40 15.89
N LEU A 181 11.88 4.28 16.55
CA LEU A 181 12.33 2.95 16.15
C LEU A 181 11.70 2.53 14.82
N ARG A 182 10.38 2.71 14.64
CA ARG A 182 9.72 2.51 13.34
C ARG A 182 10.28 3.43 12.25
N ALA A 183 10.63 4.67 12.59
CA ALA A 183 11.26 5.62 11.67
C ALA A 183 12.73 5.28 11.36
N ARG A 184 13.42 4.53 12.24
CA ARG A 184 14.80 4.05 12.04
C ARG A 184 14.84 2.78 11.19
N VAL A 185 13.97 1.80 11.47
CA VAL A 185 13.81 0.60 10.64
C VAL A 185 13.41 0.96 9.20
N ARG A 186 12.55 1.98 9.03
CA ARG A 186 12.21 2.52 7.71
C ARG A 186 13.32 3.34 7.03
N ARG A 187 14.28 3.87 7.80
CA ARG A 187 15.42 4.63 7.26
C ARG A 187 16.52 3.70 6.75
N SER A 188 16.73 2.55 7.39
CA SER A 188 17.61 1.51 6.85
C SER A 188 17.09 0.97 5.51
N ASP A 189 15.77 0.86 5.34
CA ASP A 189 15.19 0.47 4.03
C ASP A 189 15.40 1.52 2.95
N GLN A 190 15.37 2.82 3.31
CA GLN A 190 15.64 3.95 2.40
C GLN A 190 17.13 4.13 2.08
N ALA A 191 18.03 3.81 3.02
CA ALA A 191 19.48 3.92 2.83
C ALA A 191 20.05 2.80 1.94
N TYR A 192 19.33 1.68 1.80
CA TYR A 192 19.66 0.60 0.86
C TYR A 192 19.04 0.82 -0.54
N THR A 193 18.39 1.98 -0.77
CA THR A 193 17.72 2.34 -2.04
C THR A 193 18.44 3.43 -2.85
N ALA A 194 19.69 3.77 -2.51
CA ALA A 194 20.55 4.61 -3.34
C ALA A 194 21.32 3.75 -4.35
#